data_AF-A0A7W2HUK1-F1
#
_entry.id   AF-A0A7W2HUK1-F1
#
_cell.length_a   1.000
_cell.length_b   1.000
_cell.length_c   1.000
_cell.angle_alpha   90.00
_cell.angle_beta   90.00
_cell.angle_gamma   90.00
#
_symmetry.space_group_name_H-M   'P 1'
#
loop_
_entity.id
_entity.type
_entity.pdbx_description
1 polymer ?
#
loop_
_entity_poly.entity_id
_entity_poly.type
_entity_poly.pdbx_seq_one_letter_code
_entity_poly.pdbx_strand_id
1 'polypeptide(L)' 'MTAETPDEALNRLAADLGNSLHQVAALLGPLWDAADGVRNVLERKGWSPAVAEELAAEYLRLCMKKLFSSLDN' A
#
# COMPACT_ATOMS: atom_id res chain seq x y z
N MET A 1 -5.93 20.69 34.99
CA MET A 1 -5.81 19.72 33.89
C MET A 1 -5.73 18.34 34.53
N THR A 2 -6.74 17.50 34.36
CA THR A 2 -6.73 16.11 34.83
C THR A 2 -5.77 15.29 33.96
N ALA A 3 -4.96 14.43 34.59
CA ALA A 3 -4.01 13.57 33.89
C ALA A 3 -4.76 12.49 33.08
N GLU A 4 -4.29 12.22 31.87
CA GLU A 4 -4.78 11.14 30.99
C GLU A 4 -4.61 9.80 31.70
N THR A 5 -5.65 8.97 31.72
CA THR A 5 -5.56 7.61 32.24
C THR A 5 -4.83 6.70 31.23
N PRO A 6 -4.20 5.60 31.68
CA PRO A 6 -3.52 4.67 30.78
C PRO A 6 -4.42 4.12 29.65
N ASP A 7 -5.70 3.88 29.95
CA ASP A 7 -6.67 3.38 28.97
C ASP A 7 -7.02 4.44 27.91
N GLU A 8 -7.13 5.71 28.31
CA GLU A 8 -7.32 6.83 27.37
C GLU A 8 -6.11 6.98 26.44
N ALA A 9 -4.90 6.85 26.97
CA ALA A 9 -3.67 6.90 26.18
C ALA A 9 -3.57 5.75 25.18
N LEU A 10 -3.93 4.52 25.58
CA LEU A 10 -3.97 3.36 24.70
C LEU A 10 -4.99 3.52 23.57
N ASN A 11 -6.20 4.00 23.89
CA ASN A 11 -7.24 4.25 22.90
C ASN A 11 -6.83 5.34 21.89
N ARG A 12 -6.17 6.40 22.36
CA ARG A 12 -5.62 7.44 21.49
C ARG A 12 -4.54 6.90 20.56
N LEU A 13 -3.59 6.11 21.07
CA LEU A 13 -2.57 5.46 20.24
C LEU A 13 -3.17 4.53 19.19
N ALA A 14 -4.21 3.76 19.55
CA ALA A 14 -4.91 2.91 18.59
C ALA A 14 -5.59 3.73 17.48
N ALA A 15 -6.21 4.86 17.85
CA ALA A 15 -6.81 5.78 16.88
C ALA A 15 -5.75 6.42 15.97
N ASP A 16 -4.64 6.89 16.53
CA ASP A 16 -3.53 7.50 15.78
C ASP A 16 -2.90 6.48 14.81
N LEU A 17 -2.73 5.23 15.24
CA LEU A 17 -2.27 4.13 14.39
C LEU A 17 -3.26 3.84 13.26
N GLY A 18 -4.55 3.73 13.58
CA GLY A 18 -5.60 3.50 12.57
C GLY A 18 -5.63 4.59 11.51
N ASN A 19 -5.53 5.86 11.92
CA ASN A 19 -5.45 7.01 11.01
C ASN A 19 -4.18 6.96 10.14
N SER A 20 -3.04 6.62 10.74
CA SER A 20 -1.77 6.50 10.01
C SER A 20 -1.82 5.40 8.95
N LEU A 21 -2.37 4.23 9.30
CA LEU A 21 -2.54 3.12 8.36
C LEU A 21 -3.49 3.49 7.22
N HIS A 22 -4.58 4.20 7.52
CA HIS A 22 -5.52 4.68 6.51
C HIS A 22 -4.85 5.67 5.53
N GLN A 23 -4.03 6.59 6.04
CA GLN A 23 -3.27 7.51 5.20
C GLN A 23 -2.26 6.78 4.31
N VAL A 24 -1.53 5.80 4.85
CA VAL A 24 -0.60 4.96 4.07
C VAL A 24 -1.35 4.22 2.97
N ALA A 25 -2.52 3.64 3.25
CA ALA A 25 -3.34 2.97 2.25
C ALA A 25 -3.77 3.94 1.13
N ALA A 26 -4.18 5.16 1.48
CA ALA A 26 -4.54 6.18 0.49
C ALA A 26 -3.35 6.60 -0.40
N LEU A 27 -2.15 6.73 0.19
CA LEU A 27 -0.93 7.08 -0.54
C LEU A 27 -0.47 5.97 -1.48
N LEU A 28 -0.65 4.72 -1.08
CA LEU A 28 -0.25 3.57 -1.89
C LEU A 28 -1.31 3.23 -2.97
N GLY A 29 -2.56 3.71 -2.85
CA GLY A 29 -3.67 3.53 -3.80
C GLY A 29 -3.26 3.55 -5.29
N PRO A 30 -2.60 4.63 -5.76
CA PRO A 30 -2.17 4.75 -7.15
C PRO A 30 -1.20 3.65 -7.63
N LEU A 31 -0.45 2.99 -6.73
CA LEU A 31 0.42 1.87 -7.09
C LEU A 31 -0.38 0.61 -7.42
N TRP A 32 -1.47 0.35 -6.68
CA TRP A 32 -2.37 -0.75 -7.01
C TRP A 32 -3.10 -0.49 -8.34
N ASP A 33 -3.59 0.73 -8.55
CA ASP A 33 -4.22 1.11 -9.82
C ASP A 33 -3.26 0.92 -11.01
N ALA A 34 -1.99 1.27 -10.83
CA ALA A 34 -0.96 1.07 -11.84
C ALA A 34 -0.68 -0.43 -12.10
N ALA A 35 -0.65 -1.26 -11.05
CA ALA A 35 -0.48 -2.71 -11.18
C ALA A 35 -1.65 -3.35 -11.94
N ASP A 36 -2.89 -2.97 -11.61
CA ASP A 36 -4.08 -3.37 -12.36
C ASP A 36 -4.01 -2.90 -13.83
N GLY A 37 -3.49 -1.71 -14.07
CA GLY A 37 -3.20 -1.19 -15.40
C GLY A 37 -2.23 -2.10 -16.19
N VAL A 38 -1.17 -2.58 -15.55
CA VAL A 38 -0.21 -3.53 -16.15
C VAL A 38 -0.90 -4.84 -16.51
N ARG A 39 -1.68 -5.43 -15.59
CA ARG A 39 -2.45 -6.65 -15.87
C ARG A 39 -3.34 -6.47 -17.10
N ASN A 40 -4.15 -5.40 -17.11
CA ASN A 40 -5.08 -5.10 -18.19
C ASN A 40 -4.36 -4.94 -19.55
N VAL A 41 -3.18 -4.33 -19.57
CA VAL A 41 -2.37 -4.20 -20.79
C VAL A 41 -1.83 -5.55 -21.27
N LEU A 42 -1.40 -6.42 -20.37
CA LEU A 42 -0.89 -7.75 -20.71
C LEU A 42 -1.98 -8.65 -21.27
N GLU A 43 -3.16 -8.68 -20.63
CA GLU A 43 -4.31 -9.43 -21.12
C GLU A 43 -4.75 -8.96 -22.51
N ARG A 44 -4.79 -7.64 -22.75
CA ARG A 44 -5.08 -7.08 -24.08
C ARG A 44 -4.05 -7.46 -25.15
N LYS A 45 -2.82 -7.79 -24.74
CA LYS A 45 -1.75 -8.29 -25.62
C LYS A 45 -1.82 -9.81 -25.83
N GLY A 46 -2.83 -10.49 -25.30
CA GLY A 46 -3.02 -11.93 -25.46
C GLY A 46 -2.26 -12.79 -24.45
N TRP A 47 -1.75 -12.19 -23.37
CA TRP A 47 -1.16 -12.97 -22.27
C TRP A 47 -2.23 -13.70 -21.49
N SER A 48 -1.90 -14.85 -20.91
CA SER A 48 -2.84 -15.57 -20.05
C SER A 48 -3.10 -14.76 -18.76
N PRO A 49 -4.33 -14.82 -18.19
CA PRO A 49 -4.65 -14.08 -16.97
C PRO A 49 -3.70 -14.37 -15.81
N ALA A 50 -3.27 -15.62 -15.66
CA ALA A 50 -2.34 -16.03 -14.61
C ALA A 50 -0.97 -15.32 -14.73
N VAL A 51 -0.41 -15.26 -15.95
CA VAL A 51 0.89 -14.62 -16.16
C VAL A 51 0.77 -13.09 -16.08
N ALA A 52 -0.35 -12.53 -16.53
CA ALA A 52 -0.63 -11.11 -16.39
C ALA A 52 -0.71 -10.67 -14.92
N GLU A 53 -1.36 -11.46 -14.07
CA GLU A 53 -1.44 -11.25 -12.62
C GLU A 53 -0.06 -11.36 -11.95
N GLU A 54 0.72 -12.40 -12.27
CA GLU A 54 2.08 -12.56 -11.71
C GLU A 54 2.99 -11.36 -12.05
N LEU A 55 2.95 -10.89 -13.29
CA LEU A 55 3.74 -9.73 -13.72
C LEU A 55 3.25 -8.42 -13.11
N ALA A 56 1.94 -8.25 -12.93
CA ALA A 56 1.37 -7.09 -12.23
C ALA A 56 1.77 -7.07 -10.75
N ALA A 57 1.74 -8.23 -10.09
CA ALA A 57 2.21 -8.37 -8.70
C ALA A 57 3.71 -8.08 -8.57
N GLU A 58 4.53 -8.56 -9.52
CA GLU A 58 5.96 -8.26 -9.54
C GLU A 58 6.23 -6.78 -9.80
N TYR A 59 5.47 -6.14 -10.70
CA TYR A 59 5.53 -4.70 -10.92
C TYR A 59 5.26 -3.92 -9.62
N LEU A 60 4.17 -4.25 -8.91
CA LEU A 60 3.82 -3.63 -7.64
C LEU A 60 4.95 -3.82 -6.60
N ARG A 61 5.50 -5.03 -6.50
CA ARG A 61 6.60 -5.35 -5.59
C ARG A 61 7.84 -4.49 -5.87
N LEU A 62 8.20 -4.30 -7.13
CA LEU A 62 9.34 -3.45 -7.53
C LEU A 62 9.07 -1.97 -7.23
N CYS A 63 7.86 -1.48 -7.49
CA CYS A 63 7.45 -0.12 -7.15
C CYS A 63 7.54 0.14 -5.64
N MET A 64 7.01 -0.77 -4.82
CA MET A 64 7.10 -0.67 -3.36
C MET A 64 8.56 -0.71 -2.91
N LYS A 65 9.37 -1.67 -3.40
CA LYS A 65 10.79 -1.74 -3.06
C LYS A 65 11.51 -0.42 -3.35
N LYS A 66 11.24 0.19 -4.51
CA LYS A 66 11.83 1.48 -4.87
C LYS A 66 11.38 2.61 -3.93
N LEU A 67 10.08 2.70 -3.66
CA LEU A 67 9.50 3.71 -2.77
C LEU A 67 10.07 3.64 -1.34
N PHE A 68 10.24 2.43 -0.80
CA PHE A 68 10.77 2.25 0.54
C PHE A 68 12.31 2.28 0.59
N SER A 69 13.00 1.94 -0.50
CA SER A 69 14.47 2.08 -0.56
C SER A 69 14.96 3.53 -0.47
N SER A 70 14.10 4.51 -0.77
CA SER A 70 14.42 5.92 -0.56
C SER A 70 14.27 6.40 0.89
N LEU A 71 13.79 5.57 1.82
CA LEU A 71 13.72 5.91 3.24
C LEU A 71 15.00 5.51 4.01
N ASP A 72 15.87 4.71 3.41
CA ASP A 72 17.14 4.27 3.98
C ASP A 72 18.32 5.24 3.67
N ASN A 73 18.06 6.37 3.00
CA ASN A 73 19.01 7.47 2.73
C ASN A 73 18.59 8.74 3.45
#